data_AF-A0A2V5JYD5-F1
#
_entry.id   AF-A0A2V5JYD5-F1
#
_cell.length_a   1.000
_cell.length_b   1.000
_cell.length_c   1.000
_cell.angle_alpha   90.00
_cell.angle_beta   90.00
_cell.angle_gamma   90.00
#
_symmetry.space_group_name_H-M   'P 1'
#
loop_
_entity.id
_entity.type
_entity.pdbx_description
1 polymer ?
#
loop_
_entity_poly.entity_id
_entity_poly.type
_entity_poly.pdbx_seq_one_letter_code
_entity_poly.pdbx_strand_id
1 'polypeptide(L)'
;AEATVRCMKHVVPAAVPGLVFLSGGQTDQQATEHLNAMNRIEGLPWQLSFSYGRALQASVLKAWKGEAANVAAAQQAFHHRAWCNSKARFGKYTEEMETAKAA
;
A
#
# COMPACT_ATOMS: atom_id res chain seq x y z
N ALA A 1 -6.37 5.18 10.47
CA ALA A 1 -4.93 5.16 10.81
C ALA A 1 -4.69 5.12 12.32
N GLU A 2 -5.13 6.14 13.07
CA GLU A 2 -4.80 6.26 14.51
C GLU A 2 -5.23 5.07 15.36
N ALA A 3 -6.46 4.55 15.17
CA ALA A 3 -6.94 3.41 15.94
C ALA A 3 -6.05 2.17 15.77
N THR A 4 -5.58 1.92 14.54
CA THR A 4 -4.64 0.85 14.23
C THR A 4 -3.32 1.05 14.96
N VAL A 5 -2.71 2.25 14.84
CA VAL A 5 -1.45 2.57 15.52
C VAL A 5 -1.58 2.49 17.04
N ARG A 6 -2.66 3.03 17.61
CA ARG A 6 -2.95 2.92 19.05
C ARG A 6 -3.00 1.46 19.46
N CYS A 7 -3.76 0.61 18.76
CA CYS A 7 -3.82 -0.81 19.06
C CYS A 7 -2.42 -1.46 19.04
N MET A 8 -1.64 -1.24 17.98
CA MET A 8 -0.29 -1.80 17.87
C MET A 8 0.65 -1.31 18.98
N LYS A 9 0.57 -0.03 19.37
CA LYS A 9 1.31 0.53 20.52
C LYS A 9 1.03 -0.17 21.85
N HIS A 10 -0.16 -0.76 22.02
CA HIS A 10 -0.51 -1.48 23.24
C HIS A 10 -0.06 -2.95 23.23
N VAL A 11 0.12 -3.57 22.06
CA VAL A 11 0.25 -5.04 21.96
C VAL A 11 1.52 -5.52 21.27
N VAL A 12 2.18 -4.68 20.48
CA VAL A 12 3.43 -5.03 19.78
C VAL A 12 4.60 -4.50 20.59
N PRO A 13 5.63 -5.30 20.90
CA PRO A 13 6.86 -4.79 21.52
C PRO A 13 7.70 -3.94 20.55
N ALA A 14 8.37 -2.90 21.07
CA ALA A 14 9.25 -2.03 20.27
C ALA A 14 10.43 -2.76 19.59
N ALA A 15 10.81 -3.95 20.07
CA ALA A 15 11.87 -4.77 19.50
C ALA A 15 11.53 -5.40 18.14
N VAL A 16 10.24 -5.47 17.78
CA VAL A 16 9.84 -5.92 16.44
C VAL A 16 10.36 -4.91 15.40
N PRO A 17 10.95 -5.30 14.26
CA PRO A 17 11.53 -4.33 13.34
C PRO A 17 10.48 -3.63 12.45
N GLY A 18 9.36 -4.29 12.17
CA GLY A 18 8.33 -3.74 11.30
C GLY A 18 7.04 -4.53 11.26
N LEU A 19 5.98 -3.86 10.82
CA LEU A 19 4.64 -4.40 10.64
C LEU A 19 4.26 -4.29 9.17
N VAL A 20 3.89 -5.41 8.57
CA VAL A 20 3.41 -5.45 7.18
C VAL A 20 1.91 -5.72 7.17
N PHE A 21 1.13 -4.74 6.77
CA PHE A 21 -0.33 -4.83 6.83
C PHE A 21 -0.88 -5.65 5.65
N LEU A 22 -1.93 -6.42 5.92
CA LEU A 22 -2.80 -6.99 4.89
C LEU A 22 -3.82 -5.96 4.39
N SER A 23 -4.30 -6.09 3.15
CA SER A 23 -5.31 -5.17 2.61
C SER A 23 -6.74 -5.51 3.03
N GLY A 24 -7.02 -6.77 3.36
CA GLY A 24 -8.24 -7.18 4.08
C GLY A 24 -9.57 -7.01 3.34
N GLY A 25 -9.57 -6.67 2.05
CA GLY A 25 -10.79 -6.40 1.28
C GLY A 25 -11.09 -4.92 1.07
N GLN A 26 -10.22 -4.04 1.56
CA GLN A 26 -10.18 -2.64 1.13
C GLN A 26 -9.92 -2.54 -0.36
N THR A 27 -10.36 -1.43 -0.96
CA THR A 27 -9.94 -1.09 -2.33
C THR A 27 -8.43 -0.79 -2.37
N ASP A 28 -7.85 -0.85 -3.59
CA ASP A 28 -6.43 -0.56 -3.83
C ASP A 28 -6.02 0.81 -3.26
N GLN A 29 -6.84 1.83 -3.50
CA GLN A 29 -6.63 3.19 -3.04
C GLN A 29 -6.77 3.31 -1.51
N GLN A 30 -7.83 2.74 -0.92
CA GLN A 30 -8.04 2.79 0.54
C GLN A 30 -6.89 2.14 1.31
N ALA A 31 -6.37 1.01 0.84
CA ALA A 31 -5.22 0.35 1.47
C ALA A 31 -3.98 1.27 1.47
N THR A 32 -3.74 1.95 0.33
CA THR A 32 -2.65 2.92 0.16
C THR A 32 -2.83 4.13 1.09
N GLU A 33 -4.02 4.73 1.10
CA GLU A 33 -4.36 5.90 1.94
C GLU A 33 -4.20 5.61 3.43
N HIS A 34 -4.69 4.47 3.89
CA HIS A 34 -4.55 4.08 5.29
C HIS A 34 -3.10 3.84 5.68
N LEU A 35 -2.30 3.16 4.84
CA LEU A 35 -0.87 2.99 5.08
C LEU A 35 -0.15 4.34 5.12
N ASN A 36 -0.48 5.25 4.22
CA ASN A 36 0.08 6.60 4.15
C ASN A 36 -0.22 7.39 5.42
N ALA A 37 -1.49 7.41 5.83
CA ALA A 37 -1.93 8.12 7.03
C ALA A 37 -1.29 7.54 8.30
N MET A 38 -1.04 6.21 8.37
CA MET A 38 -0.29 5.62 9.48
C MET A 38 1.18 6.05 9.49
N ASN A 39 1.86 6.08 8.34
CA ASN A 39 3.26 6.50 8.25
C ASN A 39 3.48 8.01 8.43
N ARG A 40 2.42 8.83 8.42
CA ARG A 40 2.46 10.25 8.81
C ARG A 40 2.41 10.47 10.32
N ILE A 41 2.14 9.43 11.11
CA ILE A 41 2.17 9.53 12.57
C ILE A 41 3.62 9.40 13.04
N GLU A 42 4.10 10.37 13.79
CA GLU A 42 5.48 10.38 14.30
C GLU A 42 5.69 9.47 15.52
N GLY A 43 6.97 9.19 15.83
CA GLY A 43 7.35 8.46 17.03
C GLY A 43 6.89 7.00 17.06
N LEU A 44 6.86 6.34 15.89
CA LEU A 44 6.59 4.92 15.79
C LEU A 44 7.89 4.13 16.00
N PRO A 45 7.90 3.12 16.89
CA PRO A 45 9.08 2.29 17.12
C PRO A 45 9.31 1.25 16.01
N TRP A 46 8.37 1.12 15.07
CA TRP A 46 8.38 0.14 13.98
C TRP A 46 8.36 0.81 12.63
N GLN A 47 8.89 0.11 11.63
CA GLN A 47 8.59 0.42 10.24
C GLN A 47 7.20 -0.12 9.86
N LEU A 48 6.36 0.68 9.22
CA LEU A 48 5.03 0.26 8.77
C LEU A 48 4.99 0.11 7.25
N SER A 49 4.81 -1.11 6.74
CA SER A 49 4.77 -1.40 5.31
C SER A 49 3.55 -2.24 4.92
N PHE A 50 3.52 -2.72 3.68
CA PHE A 50 2.44 -3.52 3.12
C PHE A 50 2.87 -4.95 2.80
N SER A 51 1.94 -5.88 3.00
CA SER A 51 1.96 -7.24 2.48
C SER A 51 0.60 -7.49 1.81
N TYR A 52 0.42 -6.89 0.64
CA TYR A 52 -0.85 -6.85 -0.07
C TYR A 52 -0.92 -7.89 -1.18
N GLY A 53 -2.01 -8.65 -1.20
CA GLY A 53 -2.44 -9.43 -2.36
C GLY A 53 -3.37 -8.61 -3.24
N ARG A 54 -4.66 -8.59 -2.88
CA ARG A 54 -5.72 -7.92 -3.66
C ARG A 54 -5.41 -6.46 -3.98
N ALA A 55 -5.01 -5.64 -3.00
CA ALA A 55 -4.73 -4.21 -3.21
C ALA A 55 -3.51 -3.91 -4.10
N LEU A 56 -2.72 -4.94 -4.45
CA LEU A 56 -1.58 -4.82 -5.35
C LEU A 56 -1.85 -5.46 -6.72
N GLN A 57 -2.77 -6.43 -6.80
CA GLN A 57 -2.98 -7.27 -7.99
C GLN A 57 -4.36 -7.10 -8.64
N ALA A 58 -5.35 -6.49 -7.97
CA ALA A 58 -6.71 -6.37 -8.52
C ALA A 58 -6.75 -5.56 -9.82
N SER A 59 -6.09 -4.40 -9.88
CA SER A 59 -5.94 -3.63 -11.12
C SER A 59 -5.15 -4.38 -12.20
N VAL A 60 -4.12 -5.14 -11.80
CA VAL A 60 -3.28 -5.96 -12.69
C VAL A 60 -4.10 -7.02 -13.39
N LEU A 61 -4.89 -7.78 -12.64
CA LEU A 61 -5.75 -8.83 -13.19
C LEU A 61 -6.82 -8.26 -14.13
N LYS A 62 -7.41 -7.10 -13.78
CA LYS A 62 -8.36 -6.38 -14.64
C LYS A 62 -7.73 -5.91 -15.96
N ALA A 63 -6.49 -5.45 -15.92
CA ALA A 63 -5.75 -5.04 -17.11
C ALA A 63 -5.32 -6.24 -17.97
N TRP A 64 -4.88 -7.32 -17.33
CA TRP A 64 -4.35 -8.49 -18.01
C TRP A 64 -5.42 -9.32 -18.74
N LYS A 65 -6.56 -9.57 -18.08
CA LYS A 65 -7.66 -10.41 -18.60
C LYS A 65 -7.27 -11.83 -19.01
N GLY A 66 -6.09 -12.31 -18.61
CA GLY A 66 -5.56 -13.62 -19.02
C GLY A 66 -4.95 -13.64 -20.43
N GLU A 67 -4.81 -12.50 -21.09
CA GLU A 67 -4.35 -12.42 -22.48
C GLU A 67 -2.87 -12.02 -22.56
N ALA A 68 -2.08 -12.76 -23.33
CA ALA A 68 -0.64 -12.48 -23.51
C ALA A 68 -0.38 -11.08 -24.10
N ALA A 69 -1.28 -10.58 -24.95
CA ALA A 69 -1.20 -9.25 -25.53
C ALA A 69 -1.26 -8.12 -24.47
N ASN A 70 -1.86 -8.37 -23.31
CA ASN A 70 -2.07 -7.37 -22.27
C ASN A 70 -1.01 -7.37 -21.17
N VAL A 71 0.05 -8.18 -21.30
CA VAL A 71 1.11 -8.29 -20.27
C VAL A 71 1.75 -6.92 -19.98
N ALA A 72 2.04 -6.12 -21.01
CA ALA A 72 2.62 -4.79 -20.81
C ALA A 72 1.69 -3.84 -20.03
N ALA A 73 0.38 -3.84 -20.35
CA ALA A 73 -0.60 -3.04 -19.62
C ALA A 73 -0.74 -3.49 -18.16
N ALA A 74 -0.72 -4.81 -17.92
CA ALA A 74 -0.75 -5.38 -16.57
C ALA A 74 0.48 -5.01 -15.74
N GLN A 75 1.68 -5.05 -16.34
CA GLN A 75 2.92 -4.62 -15.69
C GLN A 75 2.90 -3.14 -15.33
N GLN A 76 2.38 -2.28 -16.23
CA GLN A 76 2.20 -0.85 -15.94
C GLN A 76 1.25 -0.63 -14.76
N ALA A 77 0.12 -1.34 -14.71
CA ALA A 77 -0.81 -1.28 -13.59
C ALA A 77 -0.15 -1.75 -12.27
N PHE A 78 0.64 -2.83 -12.31
CA PHE A 78 1.36 -3.34 -11.14
C PHE A 78 2.39 -2.33 -10.64
N HIS A 79 3.23 -1.81 -11.54
CA HIS A 79 4.24 -0.80 -11.21
C HIS A 79 3.60 0.43 -10.57
N HIS A 80 2.50 0.90 -11.14
CA HIS A 80 1.78 2.04 -10.61
C HIS A 80 1.25 1.82 -9.19
N ARG A 81 0.59 0.69 -8.91
CA ARG A 81 0.15 0.36 -7.54
C ARG A 81 1.33 0.16 -6.58
N ALA A 82 2.41 -0.48 -7.02
CA ALA A 82 3.62 -0.64 -6.21
C ALA A 82 4.26 0.71 -5.86
N TRP A 83 4.27 1.65 -6.82
CA TRP A 83 4.77 3.00 -6.62
C TRP A 83 3.91 3.80 -5.61
N CYS A 84 2.59 3.78 -5.74
CA CYS A 84 1.70 4.42 -4.77
C CYS A 84 1.91 3.86 -3.34
N ASN A 85 1.92 2.54 -3.19
CA ASN A 85 2.18 1.89 -1.89
C ASN A 85 3.58 2.17 -1.33
N SER A 86 4.59 2.28 -2.21
CA SER A 86 5.94 2.69 -1.84
C SER A 86 5.98 4.12 -1.31
N LYS A 87 5.27 5.08 -1.93
CA LYS A 87 5.17 6.44 -1.37
C LYS A 87 4.37 6.47 -0.07
N ALA A 88 3.32 5.67 0.04
CA ALA A 88 2.53 5.54 1.27
C ALA A 88 3.36 5.01 2.45
N ARG A 89 4.28 4.07 2.19
CA ARG A 89 5.27 3.61 3.18
C ARG A 89 6.11 4.75 3.76
N PHE A 90 6.35 5.82 3.01
CA PHE A 90 7.08 7.00 3.50
C PHE A 90 6.16 8.15 3.93
N GLY A 91 4.84 7.96 3.99
CA GLY A 91 3.89 9.04 4.30
C GLY A 91 3.77 10.10 3.19
N LYS A 92 4.27 9.80 1.99
CA LYS A 92 4.41 10.71 0.85
C LYS A 92 3.42 10.44 -0.29
N TYR A 93 2.47 9.53 -0.11
CA TYR A 93 1.42 9.33 -1.09
C TYR A 93 0.44 10.51 -1.06
N THR A 94 -0.03 10.91 -2.24
CA THR A 94 -1.06 11.93 -2.45
C THR A 94 -2.06 11.43 -3.50
N GLU A 95 -3.29 11.94 -3.47
CA GLU A 95 -4.35 11.47 -4.36
C GLU A 95 -4.05 11.75 -5.84
N GLU A 96 -3.33 12.82 -6.15
CA GLU A 96 -2.92 13.17 -7.52
C GLU A 96 -2.07 12.06 -8.15
N MET A 97 -1.38 11.25 -7.33
CA MET A 97 -0.63 10.11 -7.81
C MET A 97 -1.51 9.02 -8.45
N GLU A 98 -2.81 8.96 -8.17
CA GLU A 98 -3.71 7.97 -8.78
C GLU A 98 -3.94 8.19 -10.28
N THR A 99 -3.70 9.42 -10.74
CA THR A 99 -3.83 9.78 -12.17
C THR A 99 -2.47 10.07 -12.81
N ALA A 100 -1.41 10.24 -12.01
CA ALA A 100 -0.06 10.44 -12.49
C ALA A 100 0.57 9.15 -13.05
N LYS A 101 1.45 9.28 -14.04
CA LYS A 101 2.32 8.16 -14.42
C LYS A 101 3.31 7.90 -13.30
N ALA A 102 3.44 6.63 -12.91
CA ALA A 102 4.49 6.23 -12.00
C ALA A 102 5.85 6.59 -12.61
N ALA A 103 6.69 7.24 -11.79
CA ALA A 103 8.02 7.71 -12.16
C ALA A 103 8.98 6.55 -12.47
#